data_AF-A0A967I0J6-F1
#
_entry.id   AF-A0A967I0J6-F1
#
_cell.length_a   1.000
_cell.length_b   1.000
_cell.length_c   1.000
_cell.angle_alpha   90.00
_cell.angle_beta   90.00
_cell.angle_gamma   90.00
#
_symmetry.space_group_name_H-M   'P 1'
#
loop_
_entity.id
_entity.type
_entity.pdbx_description
1 polymer ?
#
loop_
_entity_poly.entity_id
_entity_poly.type
_entity_poly.pdbx_seq_one_letter_code
_entity_poly.pdbx_strand_id
1 'polypeptide(L)'
;RQVINKNLTEEQILNAVTAVVGSGIPNLRLYFMIGLPTETEEDIEAIIQLVKRVKHEQLVIGRGQKRLGTITLSVSSFVPKPFTPFQWVPFSDLAILKRRIKKLRRGLGAVANVRVHADVPRWAYIQALLARGDRRLAPLLATVAQENGSWSKSFKMVNVNPEFYVSRERKREELFPWDFIDHGVKKDYLWHEYQQALEGEITDVCEPEVCERCGVC
;
A
#
# COMPACT_ATOMS: atom_id res chain seq x y z
N ARG A 1 9.65 4.93 1.65
CA ARG A 1 9.51 4.90 0.16
C ARG A 1 10.44 3.86 -0.47
N GLN A 2 11.70 3.78 -0.01
CA GLN A 2 12.69 2.80 -0.45
C GLN A 2 12.25 1.34 -0.24
N VAL A 3 11.61 1.04 0.89
CA VAL A 3 11.07 -0.30 1.20
C VAL A 3 10.26 -0.89 0.04
N ILE A 4 9.44 -0.09 -0.65
CA ILE A 4 8.62 -0.57 -1.79
C ILE A 4 9.26 -0.28 -3.16
N ASN A 5 10.58 -0.10 -3.18
CA ASN A 5 11.41 0.24 -4.33
C ASN A 5 10.87 1.43 -5.17
N LYS A 6 10.34 2.46 -4.49
CA LYS A 6 9.92 3.71 -5.14
C LYS A 6 11.03 4.75 -5.04
N ASN A 7 11.83 4.85 -6.09
CA ASN A 7 12.97 5.76 -6.22
C ASN A 7 12.55 7.18 -6.62
N LEU A 8 11.67 7.79 -5.83
CA LEU A 8 11.25 9.18 -6.00
C LEU A 8 11.72 10.01 -4.81
N THR A 9 12.65 10.92 -5.08
CA THR A 9 13.08 11.92 -4.10
C THR A 9 11.96 12.94 -3.89
N GLU A 10 12.00 13.62 -2.75
CA GLU A 10 11.03 14.68 -2.48
C GLU A 10 11.14 15.83 -3.49
N GLU A 11 12.36 16.17 -3.91
CA GLU A 11 12.60 17.18 -4.94
C GLU A 11 11.95 16.80 -6.27
N GLN A 12 12.10 15.54 -6.71
CA GLN A 12 11.45 15.06 -7.93
C GLN A 12 9.91 15.18 -7.85
N ILE A 13 9.33 14.89 -6.68
CA ILE A 13 7.88 15.04 -6.46
C ILE A 13 7.47 16.50 -6.57
N LEU A 14 8.19 17.43 -5.94
CA LEU A 14 7.89 18.86 -5.98
C LEU A 14 8.07 19.43 -7.39
N ASN A 15 9.13 19.04 -8.11
CA ASN A 15 9.35 19.45 -9.50
C ASN A 15 8.23 18.96 -10.43
N ALA A 16 7.78 17.71 -10.26
CA ALA A 16 6.64 17.19 -11.00
C ALA A 16 5.35 17.96 -10.72
N VAL A 17 5.09 18.31 -9.45
CA VAL A 17 3.97 19.17 -9.07
C VAL A 17 4.07 20.53 -9.77
N THR A 18 5.26 21.12 -9.79
CA THR A 18 5.49 22.41 -10.42
C THR A 18 5.16 22.38 -11.91
N ALA A 19 5.66 21.37 -12.62
CA ALA A 19 5.39 21.18 -14.04
C ALA A 19 3.88 20.99 -14.33
N VAL A 20 3.20 20.16 -13.55
CA VAL A 20 1.76 19.85 -13.74
C VAL A 20 0.89 21.07 -13.46
N VAL A 21 1.11 21.76 -12.35
CA VAL A 21 0.33 22.95 -11.98
C VAL A 21 0.62 24.11 -12.91
N GLY A 22 1.89 24.31 -13.30
CA GLY A 22 2.30 25.32 -14.28
C GLY A 22 1.68 25.11 -15.66
N SER A 23 1.38 23.87 -16.01
CA SER A 23 0.68 23.50 -17.25
C SER A 23 -0.85 23.66 -17.18
N GLY A 24 -1.37 24.30 -16.13
CA GLY A 24 -2.80 24.57 -15.97
C GLY A 24 -3.62 23.39 -15.45
N ILE A 25 -2.98 22.39 -14.81
CA ILE A 25 -3.66 21.27 -14.16
C ILE A 25 -3.58 21.48 -12.64
N PRO A 26 -4.54 22.20 -12.02
CA PRO A 26 -4.42 22.62 -10.64
C PRO A 26 -4.83 21.52 -9.63
N ASN A 27 -5.59 20.51 -10.07
CA ASN A 27 -6.07 19.44 -9.19
C ASN A 27 -5.08 18.28 -9.18
N LEU A 28 -4.62 17.90 -7.99
CA LEU A 28 -3.62 16.85 -7.81
C LEU A 28 -4.22 15.68 -7.04
N ARG A 29 -3.83 14.46 -7.40
CA ARG A 29 -4.13 13.26 -6.62
C ARG A 29 -2.83 12.56 -6.23
N LEU A 30 -2.64 12.38 -4.92
CA LEU A 30 -1.45 11.75 -4.35
C LEU A 30 -1.84 10.42 -3.74
N TYR A 31 -1.16 9.35 -4.13
CA TYR A 31 -1.44 8.00 -3.67
C TYR A 31 -0.42 7.57 -2.61
N PHE A 32 -0.91 7.21 -1.43
CA PHE A 32 -0.10 6.73 -0.31
C PHE A 32 -0.59 5.36 0.14
N MET A 33 0.35 4.52 0.56
CA MET A 33 0.08 3.28 1.25
C MET A 33 0.52 3.42 2.71
N ILE A 34 -0.24 2.82 3.63
CA ILE A 34 0.11 2.72 5.06
C ILE A 34 0.05 1.26 5.52
N GLY A 35 0.74 0.93 6.60
CA GLY A 35 0.87 -0.44 7.09
C GLY A 35 1.94 -1.25 6.35
N LEU A 36 2.90 -0.57 5.73
CA LEU A 36 4.07 -1.21 5.12
C LEU A 36 4.95 -1.87 6.20
N PRO A 37 5.73 -2.91 5.83
CA PRO A 37 6.79 -3.39 6.72
C PRO A 37 7.74 -2.24 7.04
N THR A 38 8.29 -2.27 8.26
CA THR A 38 9.19 -1.25 8.83
C THR A 38 8.63 0.18 8.95
N GLU A 39 7.37 0.45 8.55
CA GLU A 39 6.76 1.79 8.63
C GLU A 39 6.61 2.26 10.08
N THR A 40 7.13 3.44 10.38
CA THR A 40 7.09 4.06 11.71
C THR A 40 6.08 5.21 11.79
N GLU A 41 5.97 5.85 12.96
CA GLU A 41 5.11 7.02 13.13
C GLU A 41 5.68 8.27 12.46
N GLU A 42 7.00 8.33 12.29
CA GLU A 42 7.75 9.36 11.58
C GLU A 42 7.41 9.33 10.09
N ASP A 43 7.24 8.16 9.48
CA ASP A 43 6.80 8.03 8.08
C ASP A 43 5.43 8.68 7.85
N ILE A 44 4.50 8.50 8.79
CA ILE A 44 3.16 9.10 8.72
C ILE A 44 3.23 10.62 8.85
N GLU A 45 4.13 11.12 9.70
CA GLU A 45 4.38 12.56 9.79
C GLU A 45 5.02 13.10 8.51
N ALA A 46 5.98 12.37 7.92
CA ALA A 46 6.62 12.74 6.66
C ALA A 46 5.61 12.84 5.51
N ILE A 47 4.56 11.99 5.47
CA ILE A 47 3.45 12.14 4.51
C ILE A 47 2.72 13.49 4.70
N ILE A 48 2.42 13.86 5.95
CA ILE A 48 1.74 15.13 6.27
C ILE A 48 2.60 16.32 5.83
N GLN A 49 3.89 16.29 6.15
CA GLN A 49 4.82 17.36 5.81
C GLN A 49 5.02 17.49 4.30
N LEU A 50 5.19 16.37 3.58
CA LEU A 50 5.27 16.38 2.12
C LEU A 50 4.03 17.06 1.51
N VAL A 51 2.84 16.72 1.97
CA VAL A 51 1.60 17.26 1.42
C VAL A 51 1.47 18.76 1.69
N LYS A 52 1.90 19.23 2.87
CA LYS A 52 1.97 20.66 3.17
C LYS A 52 2.96 21.38 2.25
N ARG A 53 4.10 20.77 1.95
CA ARG A 53 5.08 21.31 0.98
C ARG A 53 4.52 21.34 -0.44
N VAL A 54 3.90 20.27 -0.91
CA VAL A 54 3.18 20.24 -2.20
C VAL A 54 2.12 21.34 -2.26
N LYS A 55 1.39 21.56 -1.16
CA LYS A 55 0.41 22.65 -1.07
C LYS A 55 1.05 24.03 -1.18
N HIS A 56 2.20 24.22 -0.53
CA HIS A 56 2.97 25.46 -0.61
C HIS A 56 3.40 25.75 -2.05
N GLU A 57 3.99 24.77 -2.74
CA GLU A 57 4.38 24.92 -4.16
C GLU A 57 3.18 25.27 -5.05
N GLN A 58 2.06 24.56 -4.88
CA GLN A 58 0.82 24.84 -5.61
C GLN A 58 0.33 26.28 -5.40
N LEU A 59 0.48 26.83 -4.18
CA LEU A 59 0.12 28.21 -3.87
C LEU A 59 1.05 29.21 -4.52
N VAL A 60 2.35 28.94 -4.55
CA VAL A 60 3.36 29.81 -5.18
C VAL A 60 3.11 29.93 -6.68
N ILE A 61 2.89 28.81 -7.36
CA ILE A 61 2.61 28.78 -8.81
C ILE A 61 1.22 29.35 -9.13
N GLY A 62 0.25 29.10 -8.25
CA GLY A 62 -1.12 29.59 -8.38
C GLY A 62 -1.30 31.08 -8.09
N ARG A 63 -0.25 31.82 -7.69
CA ARG A 63 -0.35 33.27 -7.45
C ARG A 63 -0.81 33.98 -8.73
N GLY A 64 -1.95 34.66 -8.65
CA GLY A 64 -2.57 35.36 -9.79
C GLY A 64 -3.58 34.51 -10.60
N GLN A 65 -3.73 33.22 -10.30
CA GLN A 65 -4.77 32.38 -10.90
C GLN A 65 -6.10 32.52 -10.15
N LYS A 66 -7.22 32.54 -10.87
CA LYS A 66 -8.57 32.70 -10.29
C LYS A 66 -9.05 31.53 -9.41
N ARG A 67 -8.47 30.33 -9.55
CA ARG A 67 -8.88 29.13 -8.81
C ARG A 67 -7.70 28.33 -8.31
N LEU A 68 -7.64 28.14 -6.99
CA LEU A 68 -6.73 27.21 -6.35
C LEU A 68 -7.28 25.79 -6.46
N GLY A 69 -6.51 24.87 -7.02
CA GLY A 69 -6.94 23.48 -7.17
C GLY A 69 -6.97 22.70 -5.86
N THR A 70 -7.59 21.53 -5.92
CA THR A 70 -7.72 20.60 -4.80
C THR A 70 -6.62 19.55 -4.84
N ILE A 71 -6.00 19.26 -3.69
CA ILE A 71 -5.13 18.11 -3.50
C ILE A 71 -5.95 17.00 -2.84
N THR A 72 -6.03 15.85 -3.49
CA THR A 72 -6.69 14.65 -2.96
C THR A 72 -5.65 13.62 -2.59
N LEU A 73 -5.56 13.28 -1.31
CA LEU A 73 -4.80 12.13 -0.85
C LEU A 73 -5.69 10.89 -0.94
N SER A 74 -5.21 9.87 -1.63
CA SER A 74 -5.78 8.53 -1.64
C SER A 74 -4.88 7.63 -0.82
N VAL A 75 -5.34 7.25 0.38
CA VAL A 75 -4.61 6.44 1.35
C VAL A 75 -5.19 5.03 1.38
N SER A 76 -4.39 4.04 1.02
CA SER A 76 -4.78 2.63 1.08
C SER A 76 -3.96 1.87 2.13
N SER A 77 -4.58 0.91 2.80
CA SER A 77 -3.89 -0.03 3.66
C SER A 77 -3.10 -1.02 2.79
N PHE A 78 -1.86 -1.30 3.18
CA PHE A 78 -1.00 -2.25 2.47
C PHE A 78 -1.53 -3.67 2.65
N VAL A 79 -1.74 -4.38 1.54
CA VAL A 79 -2.21 -5.77 1.53
C VAL A 79 -1.12 -6.65 0.92
N PRO A 80 -0.51 -7.57 1.67
CA PRO A 80 0.44 -8.54 1.14
C PRO A 80 -0.19 -9.35 0.00
N LYS A 81 0.48 -9.40 -1.14
CA LYS A 81 -0.02 -10.11 -2.34
C LYS A 81 0.86 -11.32 -2.68
N PRO A 82 0.25 -12.41 -3.20
CA PRO A 82 0.99 -13.49 -3.85
C PRO A 82 1.97 -12.97 -4.89
N PHE A 83 3.09 -13.67 -5.07
CA PHE A 83 4.07 -13.38 -6.11
C PHE A 83 4.70 -11.98 -6.01
N THR A 84 4.73 -11.41 -4.81
CA THR A 84 5.45 -10.17 -4.52
C THR A 84 6.49 -10.42 -3.43
N PRO A 85 7.55 -9.60 -3.34
CA PRO A 85 8.52 -9.69 -2.25
C PRO A 85 7.85 -9.67 -0.87
N PHE A 86 6.70 -9.02 -0.74
CA PHE A 86 6.00 -8.93 0.54
C PHE A 86 5.01 -10.05 0.83
N GLN A 87 5.01 -11.15 0.06
CA GLN A 87 4.12 -12.28 0.32
C GLN A 87 4.34 -12.97 1.69
N TRP A 88 5.49 -12.72 2.34
CA TRP A 88 5.80 -13.21 3.69
C TRP A 88 5.30 -12.29 4.82
N VAL A 89 5.10 -11.00 4.53
CA VAL A 89 4.78 -9.97 5.53
C VAL A 89 3.37 -10.13 6.08
N PRO A 90 3.14 -10.08 7.41
CA PRO A 90 1.80 -10.06 7.96
C PRO A 90 1.06 -8.75 7.62
N PHE A 91 -0.26 -8.80 7.53
CA PHE A 91 -1.05 -7.57 7.40
C PHE A 91 -0.98 -6.76 8.71
N SER A 92 -0.87 -5.43 8.59
CA SER A 92 -0.80 -4.54 9.75
C SER A 92 -2.07 -4.61 10.60
N ASP A 93 -1.90 -4.53 11.93
CA ASP A 93 -3.02 -4.50 12.86
C ASP A 93 -4.03 -3.36 12.54
N LEU A 94 -5.32 -3.70 12.68
CA LEU A 94 -6.42 -2.79 12.34
C LEU A 94 -6.44 -1.52 13.20
N ALA A 95 -6.05 -1.60 14.47
CA ALA A 95 -5.99 -0.45 15.36
C ALA A 95 -4.84 0.49 14.97
N ILE A 96 -3.70 -0.06 14.54
CA ILE A 96 -2.58 0.72 13.99
C ILE A 96 -3.03 1.48 12.74
N LEU A 97 -3.64 0.79 11.76
CA LEU A 97 -4.11 1.41 10.52
C LEU A 97 -5.14 2.53 10.79
N LYS A 98 -6.13 2.28 11.66
CA LYS A 98 -7.12 3.28 12.05
C LYS A 98 -6.47 4.50 12.70
N ARG A 99 -5.47 4.29 13.57
CA ARG A 99 -4.73 5.37 14.24
C ARG A 99 -3.97 6.23 13.24
N ARG A 100 -3.26 5.60 12.29
CA ARG A 100 -2.51 6.29 11.22
C ARG A 100 -3.43 7.09 10.31
N ILE A 101 -4.55 6.52 9.86
CA ILE A 101 -5.59 7.25 9.10
C ILE A 101 -6.11 8.46 9.89
N LYS A 102 -6.39 8.29 11.19
CA LYS A 102 -6.84 9.39 12.05
C LYS A 102 -5.78 10.50 12.16
N LYS A 103 -4.51 10.14 12.29
CA LYS A 103 -3.38 11.08 12.32
C LYS A 103 -3.29 11.88 11.01
N LEU A 104 -3.35 11.22 9.85
CA LEU A 104 -3.36 11.88 8.54
C LEU A 104 -4.55 12.85 8.39
N ARG A 105 -5.76 12.42 8.74
CA ARG A 105 -6.96 13.27 8.70
C ARG A 105 -6.84 14.49 9.61
N ARG A 106 -6.32 14.32 10.83
CA ARG A 106 -6.11 15.43 11.78
C ARG A 106 -5.03 16.40 11.29
N GLY A 107 -3.89 15.89 10.83
CA GLY A 107 -2.75 16.71 10.42
C GLY A 107 -3.00 17.52 9.14
N LEU A 108 -3.93 17.08 8.30
CA LEU A 108 -4.28 17.73 7.04
C LEU A 108 -5.65 18.41 7.04
N GLY A 109 -6.49 18.17 8.05
CA GLY A 109 -7.86 18.69 8.09
C GLY A 109 -7.97 20.22 8.15
N ALA A 110 -6.94 20.90 8.65
CA ALA A 110 -6.85 22.37 8.65
C ALA A 110 -6.25 22.95 7.36
N VAL A 111 -5.75 22.12 6.45
CA VAL A 111 -5.10 22.57 5.22
C VAL A 111 -6.17 22.81 4.15
N ALA A 112 -6.33 24.07 3.72
CA ALA A 112 -7.33 24.45 2.74
C ALA A 112 -7.16 23.72 1.40
N ASN A 113 -8.28 23.28 0.82
CA ASN A 113 -8.34 22.53 -0.44
C ASN A 113 -7.51 21.24 -0.43
N VAL A 114 -7.36 20.59 0.72
CA VAL A 114 -6.79 19.24 0.85
C VAL A 114 -7.88 18.29 1.33
N ARG A 115 -8.02 17.14 0.65
CA ARG A 115 -8.98 16.08 1.01
C ARG A 115 -8.25 14.78 1.26
N VAL A 116 -8.59 14.08 2.34
CA VAL A 116 -8.03 12.77 2.66
C VAL A 116 -9.10 11.70 2.46
N HIS A 117 -8.97 10.96 1.36
CA HIS A 117 -9.74 9.76 1.08
C HIS A 117 -8.92 8.55 1.53
N ALA A 118 -9.36 7.90 2.60
CA ALA A 118 -8.73 6.68 3.10
C ALA A 118 -9.69 5.50 2.95
N ASP A 119 -9.14 4.32 2.68
CA ASP A 119 -9.92 3.08 2.69
C ASP A 119 -10.44 2.75 4.10
N VAL A 120 -11.29 1.73 4.17
CA VAL A 120 -11.75 1.17 5.44
C VAL A 120 -10.86 -0.03 5.76
N PRO A 121 -10.03 0.01 6.82
CA PRO A 121 -9.07 -1.05 7.11
C PRO A 121 -9.68 -2.45 7.22
N ARG A 122 -10.94 -2.54 7.65
CA ARG A 122 -11.69 -3.81 7.69
C ARG A 122 -11.79 -4.47 6.32
N TRP A 123 -11.99 -3.70 5.24
CA TRP A 123 -12.04 -4.27 3.90
C TRP A 123 -10.67 -4.69 3.40
N ALA A 124 -9.62 -3.94 3.72
CA ALA A 124 -8.24 -4.35 3.44
C ALA A 124 -7.84 -5.64 4.19
N TYR A 125 -8.31 -5.82 5.42
CA TYR A 125 -8.15 -7.07 6.17
C TYR A 125 -8.80 -8.26 5.45
N ILE A 126 -10.01 -8.10 4.94
CA ILE A 126 -10.69 -9.14 4.15
C ILE A 126 -9.93 -9.42 2.85
N GLN A 127 -9.42 -8.38 2.18
CA GLN A 127 -8.55 -8.55 1.02
C GLN A 127 -7.26 -9.30 1.36
N ALA A 128 -6.66 -9.04 2.53
CA ALA A 128 -5.47 -9.76 3.00
C ALA A 128 -5.79 -11.23 3.28
N LEU A 129 -6.93 -11.52 3.92
CA LEU A 129 -7.40 -12.88 4.15
C LEU A 129 -7.55 -13.64 2.84
N LEU A 130 -8.15 -13.03 1.82
CA LEU A 130 -8.34 -13.65 0.51
C LEU A 130 -7.04 -13.77 -0.28
N ALA A 131 -6.20 -12.74 -0.27
CA ALA A 131 -4.91 -12.75 -0.96
C ALA A 131 -3.94 -13.77 -0.37
N ARG A 132 -4.01 -14.02 0.94
CA ARG A 132 -3.13 -14.95 1.66
C ARG A 132 -3.77 -16.31 1.92
N GLY A 133 -5.04 -16.47 1.54
CA GLY A 133 -5.86 -17.64 1.83
C GLY A 133 -5.54 -18.84 0.95
N ASP A 134 -6.09 -19.99 1.35
CA ASP A 134 -6.06 -21.22 0.55
C ASP A 134 -7.45 -21.85 0.48
N ARG A 135 -7.55 -23.04 -0.12
CA ARG A 135 -8.81 -23.79 -0.29
C ARG A 135 -9.61 -24.00 0.99
N ARG A 136 -9.00 -23.94 2.18
CA ARG A 136 -9.69 -24.04 3.47
C ARG A 136 -10.58 -22.83 3.75
N LEU A 137 -10.45 -21.73 3.00
CA LEU A 137 -11.38 -20.61 3.03
C LEU A 137 -12.64 -20.82 2.18
N ALA A 138 -12.73 -21.89 1.39
CA ALA A 138 -13.89 -22.15 0.54
C ALA A 138 -15.23 -22.20 1.33
N PRO A 139 -15.32 -22.87 2.50
CA PRO A 139 -16.55 -22.83 3.30
C PRO A 139 -16.92 -21.42 3.74
N LEU A 140 -15.94 -20.60 4.15
CA LEU A 140 -16.16 -19.21 4.52
C LEU A 140 -16.76 -18.41 3.35
N LEU A 141 -16.20 -18.54 2.16
CA LEU A 141 -16.69 -17.86 0.95
C LEU A 141 -18.13 -18.27 0.59
N ALA A 142 -18.43 -19.57 0.65
CA ALA A 142 -19.77 -20.09 0.43
C ALA A 142 -20.76 -19.51 1.45
N THR A 143 -20.39 -19.46 2.73
CA THR A 143 -21.23 -18.87 3.78
C THR A 143 -21.38 -17.36 3.60
N VAL A 144 -20.37 -16.63 3.14
CA VAL A 144 -20.49 -15.19 2.81
C VAL A 144 -21.52 -14.96 1.72
N ALA A 145 -21.54 -15.81 0.69
CA ALA A 145 -22.54 -15.73 -0.37
C ALA A 145 -23.96 -16.03 0.16
N GLN A 146 -24.11 -17.07 0.98
CA GLN A 146 -25.40 -17.43 1.61
C GLN A 146 -25.92 -16.35 2.56
N GLU A 147 -25.02 -15.66 3.27
CA GLU A 147 -25.33 -14.58 4.21
C GLU A 147 -25.37 -13.19 3.56
N ASN A 148 -25.66 -13.11 2.25
CA ASN A 148 -25.79 -11.86 1.48
C ASN A 148 -24.57 -10.90 1.65
N GLY A 149 -23.36 -11.46 1.63
CA GLY A 149 -22.12 -10.71 1.76
C GLY A 149 -21.71 -10.38 3.20
N SER A 150 -22.41 -10.92 4.22
CA SER A 150 -22.16 -10.59 5.62
C SER A 150 -20.99 -11.37 6.25
N TRP A 151 -19.78 -10.87 6.04
CA TRP A 151 -18.55 -11.44 6.63
C TRP A 151 -18.63 -11.66 8.15
N SER A 152 -19.21 -10.72 8.90
CA SER A 152 -19.32 -10.84 10.36
C SER A 152 -20.21 -12.00 10.81
N LYS A 153 -21.23 -12.36 10.04
CA LYS A 153 -22.06 -13.54 10.33
C LYS A 153 -21.32 -14.79 9.93
N SER A 154 -20.74 -14.80 8.73
CA SER A 154 -20.05 -15.97 8.19
C SER A 154 -18.89 -16.44 9.06
N PHE A 155 -18.09 -15.53 9.63
CA PHE A 155 -17.02 -15.89 10.58
C PHE A 155 -17.50 -16.63 11.83
N LYS A 156 -18.76 -16.46 12.25
CA LYS A 156 -19.33 -17.16 13.41
C LYS A 156 -19.86 -18.55 13.06
N MET A 157 -20.09 -18.81 11.77
CA MET A 157 -20.73 -20.02 11.26
C MET A 157 -19.73 -21.05 10.75
N VAL A 158 -18.50 -20.64 10.48
CA VAL A 158 -17.44 -21.54 10.02
C VAL A 158 -16.28 -21.57 11.00
N ASN A 159 -15.71 -22.75 11.20
CA ASN A 159 -14.51 -22.92 12.01
C ASN A 159 -13.24 -22.58 11.20
N VAL A 160 -13.07 -21.30 10.89
CA VAL A 160 -11.88 -20.75 10.23
C VAL A 160 -11.26 -19.72 11.15
N ASN A 161 -9.96 -19.82 11.39
CA ASN A 161 -9.20 -18.78 12.08
C ASN A 161 -8.59 -17.81 11.04
N PRO A 162 -9.11 -16.58 10.89
CA PRO A 162 -8.57 -15.63 9.91
C PRO A 162 -7.16 -15.15 10.26
N GLU A 163 -6.83 -15.08 11.56
CA GLU A 163 -5.53 -14.60 12.04
C GLU A 163 -4.38 -15.50 11.59
N PHE A 164 -4.65 -16.80 11.40
CA PHE A 164 -3.69 -17.74 10.82
C PHE A 164 -3.20 -17.31 9.44
N TYR A 165 -4.07 -16.67 8.65
CA TYR A 165 -3.74 -16.18 7.31
C TYR A 165 -3.24 -14.74 7.34
N VAL A 166 -3.90 -13.86 8.10
CA VAL A 166 -3.71 -12.41 7.99
C VAL A 166 -2.50 -11.92 8.78
N SER A 167 -2.38 -12.33 10.05
CA SER A 167 -1.45 -11.73 11.01
C SER A 167 -0.22 -12.59 11.30
N ARG A 168 -0.23 -13.85 10.85
CA ARG A 168 0.91 -14.75 10.97
C ARG A 168 2.04 -14.33 10.03
N GLU A 169 3.22 -14.14 10.61
CA GLU A 169 4.49 -14.04 9.88
C GLU A 169 4.83 -15.38 9.22
N ARG A 170 5.28 -15.36 7.97
CA ARG A 170 5.61 -16.57 7.21
C ARG A 170 7.11 -16.67 7.00
N LYS A 171 7.65 -17.88 7.11
CA LYS A 171 9.08 -18.16 6.91
C LYS A 171 9.40 -18.32 5.44
N ARG A 172 10.69 -18.20 5.08
CA ARG A 172 11.17 -18.39 3.71
C ARG A 172 10.69 -19.71 3.10
N GLU A 173 10.76 -20.78 3.87
CA GLU A 173 10.45 -22.16 3.46
C GLU A 173 8.94 -22.48 3.44
N GLU A 174 8.07 -21.50 3.75
CA GLU A 174 6.62 -21.69 3.71
C GLU A 174 6.18 -22.13 2.31
N LEU A 175 5.40 -23.21 2.24
CA LEU A 175 4.72 -23.64 1.02
C LEU A 175 3.45 -22.81 0.84
N PHE A 176 3.43 -21.97 -0.18
CA PHE A 176 2.28 -21.13 -0.48
C PHE A 176 1.25 -21.87 -1.33
N PRO A 177 -0.05 -21.57 -1.17
CA PRO A 177 -1.10 -22.21 -1.94
C PRO A 177 -1.08 -21.82 -3.43
N TRP A 178 -0.22 -20.89 -3.83
CA TRP A 178 0.00 -20.45 -5.20
C TRP A 178 1.36 -20.86 -5.77
N ASP A 179 2.21 -21.57 -5.00
CA ASP A 179 3.54 -22.01 -5.46
C ASP A 179 3.49 -22.96 -6.67
N PHE A 180 2.33 -23.57 -6.96
CA PHE A 180 2.16 -24.44 -8.12
C PHE A 180 1.97 -23.67 -9.45
N ILE A 181 1.79 -22.35 -9.39
CA ILE A 181 1.60 -21.51 -10.57
C ILE A 181 2.96 -20.95 -10.97
N ASP A 182 3.45 -21.38 -12.13
CA ASP A 182 4.66 -20.80 -12.73
C ASP A 182 4.30 -19.52 -13.49
N HIS A 183 4.97 -18.42 -13.11
CA HIS A 183 4.84 -17.12 -13.75
C HIS A 183 6.21 -16.55 -14.16
N GLY A 184 7.24 -17.39 -14.22
CA GLY A 184 8.61 -17.05 -14.64
C GLY A 184 9.46 -16.34 -13.59
N VAL A 185 8.89 -15.75 -12.53
CA VAL A 185 9.70 -15.13 -11.47
C VAL A 185 10.07 -16.16 -10.41
N LYS A 186 11.36 -16.26 -10.12
CA LYS A 186 11.87 -17.18 -9.10
C LYS A 186 11.47 -16.74 -7.69
N LYS A 187 10.96 -17.66 -6.87
CA LYS A 187 10.62 -17.41 -5.46
C LYS A 187 11.82 -16.94 -4.64
N ASP A 188 13.01 -17.47 -4.92
CA ASP A 188 14.25 -17.02 -4.28
C ASP A 188 14.60 -15.57 -4.60
N TYR A 189 14.31 -15.10 -5.81
CA TYR A 189 14.46 -13.69 -6.16
C TYR A 189 13.51 -12.82 -5.34
N LEU A 190 12.23 -13.19 -5.23
CA LEU A 190 11.27 -12.46 -4.38
C LEU A 190 11.69 -12.44 -2.91
N TRP A 191 12.30 -13.51 -2.41
CA TRP A 191 12.85 -13.55 -1.05
C TRP A 191 14.03 -12.61 -0.89
N HIS A 192 14.95 -12.56 -1.86
CA HIS A 192 16.07 -11.63 -1.83
C HIS A 192 15.60 -10.16 -1.82
N GLU A 193 14.69 -9.80 -2.73
CA GLU A 193 14.07 -8.46 -2.77
C GLU A 193 13.37 -8.11 -1.45
N TYR A 194 12.77 -9.11 -0.78
CA TYR A 194 12.15 -8.89 0.53
C TYR A 194 13.17 -8.52 1.60
N GLN A 195 14.32 -9.21 1.65
CA GLN A 195 15.37 -8.90 2.60
C GLN A 195 15.95 -7.50 2.36
N GLN A 196 16.26 -7.17 1.10
CA GLN A 196 16.71 -5.83 0.71
C GLN A 196 15.71 -4.75 1.10
N ALA A 197 14.41 -5.00 0.88
CA ALA A 197 13.35 -4.08 1.29
C ALA A 197 13.30 -3.84 2.81
N LEU A 198 13.59 -4.85 3.64
CA LEU A 198 13.67 -4.70 5.10
C LEU A 198 14.88 -3.88 5.54
N GLU A 199 15.97 -3.95 4.79
CA GLU A 199 17.20 -3.19 5.02
C GLU A 199 17.12 -1.76 4.41
N GLY A 200 16.07 -1.46 3.66
CA GLY A 200 15.89 -0.18 2.97
C GLY A 200 16.77 -0.03 1.73
N GLU A 201 17.35 -1.13 1.26
CA GLU A 201 18.13 -1.19 0.03
C GLU A 201 17.22 -1.09 -1.20
N ILE A 202 17.77 -0.53 -2.26
CA ILE A 202 17.07 -0.25 -3.51
C ILE A 202 17.61 -1.22 -4.56
N THR A 203 16.70 -1.85 -5.30
CA THR A 203 17.06 -2.65 -6.47
C THR A 203 17.02 -1.79 -7.72
N ASP A 204 18.07 -1.87 -8.54
CA ASP A 204 18.16 -1.15 -9.82
C ASP A 204 16.99 -1.47 -10.74
N VAL A 205 16.66 -0.49 -11.60
CA VAL A 205 15.58 -0.63 -12.60
C VAL A 205 15.82 -1.86 -13.48
N CYS A 206 14.74 -2.59 -13.79
CA CYS A 206 14.81 -3.72 -14.70
C CYS A 206 15.02 -3.21 -16.14
N GLU A 207 16.08 -3.68 -16.80
CA GLU A 207 16.33 -3.49 -18.23
C GLU A 207 16.05 -4.82 -18.95
N PRO A 208 14.87 -5.01 -19.55
CA PRO A 208 14.44 -6.32 -20.05
C PRO A 208 15.34 -6.94 -21.11
N GLU A 209 16.15 -6.14 -21.80
CA GLU A 209 17.08 -6.62 -22.83
C GLU A 209 18.30 -7.36 -22.25
N VAL A 210 18.63 -7.13 -20.98
CA VAL A 210 19.88 -7.63 -20.35
C VAL A 210 19.67 -8.21 -18.94
N CYS A 211 18.49 -8.07 -18.34
CA CYS A 211 18.26 -8.38 -16.94
C CYS A 211 17.75 -9.81 -16.70
N GLU A 212 18.63 -10.68 -16.19
CA GLU A 212 18.28 -12.08 -15.86
C GLU A 212 17.86 -12.29 -14.37
N ARG A 213 17.86 -11.24 -13.54
CA ARG A 213 17.74 -11.32 -12.06
C ARG A 213 16.51 -12.09 -11.58
N CYS A 214 15.33 -11.82 -12.16
CA CYS A 214 14.08 -12.44 -11.74
C CYS A 214 13.82 -13.79 -12.43
N GLY A 215 14.52 -14.08 -13.53
CA GLY A 215 14.35 -15.28 -14.37
C GLY A 215 13.29 -15.17 -15.48
N VAL A 216 12.74 -13.98 -15.75
CA VAL A 216 11.67 -13.78 -16.77
C VAL A 216 12.20 -13.38 -18.15
N CYS A 217 13.22 -12.53 -18.22
CA CYS A 217 13.83 -12.08 -19.47
C CYS A 217 14.96 -13.03 -19.84
#